data_AF-A7MGU8-F1
#
_entry.id   AF-A7MGU8-F1
#
_cell.length_a   1.000
_cell.length_b   1.000
_cell.length_c   1.000
_cell.angle_alpha   90.00
_cell.angle_beta   90.00
_cell.angle_gamma   90.00
#
_symmetry.space_group_name_H-M   'P 1'
#
loop_
_entity.id
_entity.type
_entity.pdbx_description
1 polymer ?
#
loop_
_entity_poly.entity_id
_entity_poly.type
_entity_poly.pdbx_seq_one_letter_code
_entity_poly.pdbx_strand_id
1 'polypeptide(L)'
;MTPAVFSRRSHVELRCPNCQHELEQSERGAHCSACHQDYQVEARCPECHQPLEVLKACGAVDYFCRNGHGLISRKRVEFTLHAH
;
A
#
# COMPACT_ATOMS: atom_id res chain seq x y z
N MET A 1 21.32 21.41 6.74
CA MET A 1 21.94 20.10 6.96
C MET A 1 20.82 19.12 7.26
N THR A 2 20.15 18.64 6.22
CA THR A 2 19.12 17.61 6.36
C THR A 2 19.84 16.27 6.53
N PRO A 3 19.60 15.52 7.62
CA PRO A 3 20.19 14.21 7.74
C PRO A 3 19.49 13.30 6.73
N ALA A 4 20.18 12.98 5.64
CA ALA A 4 19.90 11.78 4.87
C ALA A 4 20.23 10.60 5.79
N VAL A 5 19.21 10.10 6.47
CA VAL A 5 19.34 9.04 7.47
C VAL A 5 19.65 7.73 6.73
N PHE A 6 20.92 7.36 6.77
CA PHE A 6 21.44 6.09 6.30
C PHE A 6 20.91 4.97 7.22
N SER A 7 20.09 4.01 6.75
CA SER A 7 19.95 2.71 7.43
C SER A 7 19.31 1.60 6.58
N ARG A 8 20.19 0.72 6.10
CA ARG A 8 20.02 -0.68 5.72
C ARG A 8 18.65 -1.31 6.07
N ARG A 9 17.83 -1.56 5.06
CA ARG A 9 16.86 -2.67 4.93
C ARG A 9 16.37 -2.68 3.49
N SER A 10 16.06 -3.86 2.96
CA SER A 10 15.66 -4.13 1.57
C SER A 10 14.34 -3.45 1.17
N HIS A 11 14.31 -2.12 1.14
CA HIS A 11 13.16 -1.31 0.76
C HIS A 11 13.13 -1.24 -0.76
N VAL A 12 12.02 -1.67 -1.37
CA VAL A 12 11.78 -1.41 -2.79
C VAL A 12 11.80 0.10 -2.97
N GLU A 13 12.75 0.63 -3.74
CA GLU A 13 12.85 2.06 -4.04
C GLU A 13 11.67 2.48 -4.95
N LEU A 14 10.51 2.70 -4.33
CA LEU A 14 9.38 3.32 -4.99
C LEU A 14 9.70 4.79 -5.18
N ARG A 15 9.69 5.24 -6.44
CA ARG A 15 9.90 6.64 -6.81
C ARG A 15 8.59 7.26 -7.26
N CYS A 16 8.33 8.47 -6.81
CA CYS A 16 7.15 9.22 -7.23
C CYS A 16 7.22 9.45 -8.75
N PRO A 17 6.18 9.11 -9.54
CA PRO A 17 6.20 9.36 -10.98
C PRO A 17 6.20 10.85 -11.32
N ASN A 18 5.75 11.70 -10.40
CA ASN A 18 5.63 13.15 -10.62
C ASN A 18 6.95 13.89 -10.35
N CYS A 19 7.61 13.60 -9.22
CA CYS A 19 8.84 14.28 -8.79
C CYS A 19 10.09 13.38 -8.75
N GLN A 20 9.98 12.09 -9.06
CA GLN A 20 11.06 11.08 -8.94
C GLN A 20 11.70 10.97 -7.55
N HIS A 21 11.09 11.59 -6.54
CA HIS A 21 11.52 11.53 -5.16
C HIS A 21 11.23 10.15 -4.55
N GLU A 22 12.02 9.76 -3.55
CA GLU A 22 11.83 8.52 -2.82
C GLU A 22 10.49 8.57 -2.07
N LEU A 23 9.70 7.51 -2.22
CA LEU A 23 8.42 7.35 -1.54
C LEU A 23 8.64 6.63 -0.21
N GLU A 24 8.14 7.23 0.86
CA GLU A 24 8.12 6.66 2.20
C GLU A 24 7.00 5.62 2.31
N GLN A 25 7.34 4.35 2.10
CA GLN A 25 6.40 3.25 2.30
C GLN A 25 6.08 3.07 3.78
N SER A 26 4.79 2.91 4.07
CA SER A 26 4.21 2.67 5.38
C SER A 26 3.29 1.44 5.29
N GLU A 27 2.89 0.87 6.44
CA GLU A 27 1.97 -0.29 6.46
C GLU A 27 0.62 -0.04 5.78
N ARG A 28 0.26 1.22 5.54
CA ARG A 28 -1.03 1.63 4.95
C ARG A 28 -0.91 2.20 3.53
N GLY A 29 0.30 2.42 3.01
CA GLY A 29 0.47 3.21 1.79
C GLY A 29 1.92 3.61 1.53
N ALA A 30 2.11 4.59 0.66
CA ALA A 30 3.37 5.24 0.39
C ALA A 30 3.17 6.76 0.39
N HIS A 31 4.00 7.52 1.08
CA HIS A 31 3.92 8.98 1.14
C HIS A 31 5.08 9.61 0.40
N CYS A 32 4.83 10.66 -0.39
CA CYS A 32 5.89 11.44 -1.02
C CYS A 32 6.13 12.74 -0.24
N SER A 33 7.22 12.85 0.49
CA SER A 33 7.56 14.08 1.24
C SER A 33 7.93 15.27 0.35
N ALA A 34 8.36 15.06 -0.90
CA ALA A 34 8.64 16.15 -1.84
C ALA A 34 7.36 16.74 -2.46
N CYS A 35 6.50 15.87 -2.97
CA CYS A 35 5.23 16.26 -3.58
C CYS A 35 4.11 16.47 -2.53
N HIS A 36 4.35 16.09 -1.26
CA HIS A 36 3.34 15.92 -0.21
C HIS A 36 2.12 15.12 -0.70
N GLN A 37 2.38 14.09 -1.51
CA GLN A 37 1.34 13.28 -2.13
C GLN A 37 1.28 11.92 -1.45
N ASP A 38 0.10 11.59 -0.96
CA ASP A 38 -0.18 10.30 -0.34
C ASP A 38 -0.68 9.31 -1.40
N TYR A 39 -0.05 8.15 -1.44
CA TYR A 39 -0.46 6.99 -2.20
C TYR A 39 -1.00 5.95 -1.23
N GLN A 40 -2.25 5.56 -1.42
CA GLN A 40 -2.87 4.54 -0.62
C GLN A 40 -2.73 3.20 -1.32
N VAL A 41 -2.31 2.17 -0.58
CA VAL A 41 -2.30 0.80 -1.10
C VAL A 41 -3.70 0.23 -0.91
N GLU A 42 -4.44 0.10 -1.99
CA GLU A 42 -5.77 -0.51 -2.01
C GLU A 42 -5.67 -2.00 -2.35
N ALA A 43 -6.28 -2.81 -1.49
CA ALA A 43 -6.39 -4.25 -1.67
C ALA A 43 -7.57 -4.59 -2.58
N ARG A 44 -7.29 -5.25 -3.70
CA ARG A 44 -8.29 -5.69 -4.68
C ARG A 44 -8.33 -7.20 -4.79
N CYS A 45 -9.50 -7.71 -5.14
CA CYS A 45 -9.70 -9.14 -5.34
C CYS A 45 -9.00 -9.56 -6.63
N PRO A 46 -8.16 -10.61 -6.63
CA PRO A 46 -7.49 -11.09 -7.85
C PRO A 46 -8.46 -11.70 -8.87
N GLU A 47 -9.70 -12.01 -8.49
CA GLU A 47 -10.67 -12.66 -9.37
C GLU A 47 -11.70 -11.68 -9.95
N CYS A 48 -12.18 -10.73 -9.15
CA CYS A 48 -13.17 -9.74 -9.61
C CYS A 48 -12.61 -8.31 -9.72
N HIS A 49 -11.36 -8.09 -9.33
CA HIS A 49 -10.64 -6.80 -9.36
C HIS A 49 -11.34 -5.66 -8.58
N GLN A 50 -12.31 -6.01 -7.75
CA GLN A 50 -13.03 -5.07 -6.90
C GLN A 50 -12.29 -4.85 -5.58
N PRO A 51 -12.48 -3.67 -4.96
CA PRO A 51 -11.92 -3.38 -3.65
C PRO A 51 -12.41 -4.39 -2.62
N LEU A 52 -11.46 -4.98 -1.90
CA LEU A 52 -11.74 -5.89 -0.81
C LEU A 52 -12.07 -5.10 0.45
N GLU A 53 -13.00 -5.62 1.23
CA GLU A 53 -13.30 -5.08 2.54
C GLU A 53 -12.16 -5.40 3.51
N VAL A 54 -11.54 -4.35 4.03
CA VAL A 54 -10.44 -4.45 4.99
C VAL A 54 -11.02 -4.52 6.39
N LEU A 55 -11.05 -5.71 6.96
CA LEU A 55 -11.50 -5.96 8.34
C LEU A 55 -10.30 -5.89 9.27
N LYS A 56 -10.36 -5.02 10.28
CA LYS A 56 -9.30 -4.89 11.28
C LYS A 56 -9.82 -5.41 12.61
N ALA A 57 -9.22 -6.48 13.13
CA ALA A 57 -9.61 -7.10 14.39
C ALA A 57 -8.38 -7.48 15.20
N CYS A 58 -8.37 -7.14 16.50
CA CYS A 58 -7.32 -7.53 17.46
C CYS A 58 -5.86 -7.33 16.96
N GLY A 59 -5.60 -6.24 16.23
CA GLY A 59 -4.26 -5.92 15.69
C GLY A 59 -3.90 -6.64 14.38
N ALA A 60 -4.77 -7.47 13.84
CA ALA A 60 -4.64 -8.08 12.53
C ALA A 60 -5.53 -7.39 11.49
N VAL A 61 -5.17 -7.54 10.21
CA VAL A 61 -5.92 -7.04 9.06
C VAL A 61 -6.25 -8.20 8.14
N ASP A 62 -7.54 -8.41 7.90
CA ASP A 62 -8.11 -9.40 7.00
C ASP A 62 -8.75 -8.73 5.78
N TYR A 63 -8.76 -9.43 4.64
CA TYR A 63 -9.32 -8.93 3.39
C TYR A 63 -10.50 -9.81 2.97
N PHE A 64 -11.70 -9.25 2.91
CA PHE A 64 -12.92 -9.98 2.57
C PHE A 64 -13.53 -9.48 1.26
N CYS A 65 -13.80 -10.39 0.33
CA CYS A 65 -14.47 -10.09 -0.92
C CYS A 65 -15.98 -10.20 -0.75
N ARG A 66 -16.67 -9.05 -0.81
CA ARG A 66 -18.14 -8.97 -0.77
C ARG A 66 -18.84 -9.56 -1.99
N ASN A 67 -18.10 -9.85 -3.07
CA ASN A 67 -18.66 -10.39 -4.31
C ASN A 67 -18.87 -11.92 -4.29
N GLY A 68 -18.62 -12.60 -3.17
CA GLY A 68 -18.83 -14.04 -3.03
C GLY A 68 -17.56 -14.89 -3.07
N HIS A 69 -16.37 -14.28 -3.23
CA HIS A 69 -15.09 -15.00 -3.12
C HIS A 69 -14.66 -15.22 -1.65
N GLY A 70 -15.34 -14.60 -0.69
CA GLY A 70 -15.09 -14.78 0.74
C GLY A 70 -13.77 -14.16 1.21
N LEU A 71 -13.10 -14.78 2.17
CA LEU A 71 -11.82 -14.31 2.71
C LEU A 71 -10.68 -14.52 1.72
N ILE A 72 -9.99 -13.44 1.37
CA ILE A 72 -8.83 -13.45 0.48
C ILE A 72 -7.57 -13.35 1.33
N SER A 73 -6.66 -14.30 1.18
CA SER A 73 -5.36 -14.25 1.87
C SER A 73 -4.52 -13.09 1.35
N ARG A 74 -3.82 -12.38 2.24
CA ARG A 74 -2.91 -11.26 1.90
C ARG A 74 -1.91 -11.59 0.78
N LYS A 75 -1.54 -12.87 0.60
CA LYS A 75 -0.65 -13.32 -0.49
C LYS A 75 -1.27 -13.29 -1.89
N ARG A 76 -2.60 -13.43 -1.98
CA ARG A 76 -3.32 -13.40 -3.27
C ARG A 76 -4.02 -12.06 -3.52
N VAL A 77 -4.07 -11.19 -2.52
CA VAL A 77 -4.62 -9.84 -2.69
C VAL A 77 -3.79 -9.10 -3.72
N GLU A 78 -4.45 -8.44 -4.65
CA GLU A 78 -3.80 -7.53 -5.58
C GLU A 78 -3.67 -6.17 -4.90
N PHE A 79 -2.44 -5.68 -4.73
CA PHE A 79 -2.18 -4.40 -4.10
C PHE A 79 -1.96 -3.35 -5.18
N THR A 80 -2.86 -2.37 -5.24
CA THR A 80 -2.82 -1.27 -6.20
C THR A 80 -2.53 0.04 -5.49
N LEU A 81 -1.66 0.87 -6.06
CA LEU A 81 -1.34 2.20 -5.52
C LEU A 81 -2.32 3.21 -6.10
N HIS A 82 -3.15 3.80 -5.26
CA HIS A 82 -4.06 4.88 -5.63
C HIS A 82 -3.56 6.20 -5.05
N ALA A 83 -3.34 7.20 -5.90
CA ALA A 83 -3.06 8.55 -5.43
C ALA A 83 -4.33 9.13 -4.79
N HIS A 84 -4.21 9.64 -3.56
CA HIS A 84 -5.29 10.31 -2.85
C HIS A 84 -5.11 11.84 -2.92
#